data_AF-A0AAV9WK12-F1
#
_entry.id   AF-A0AAV9WK12-F1
#
_cell.length_a   1.000
_cell.length_b   1.000
_cell.length_c   1.000
_cell.angle_alpha   90.00
_cell.angle_beta   90.00
_cell.angle_gamma   90.00
#
_symmetry.space_group_name_H-M   'P 1'
#
loop_
_entity.id
_entity.type
_entity.pdbx_description
1 polymer ?
#
loop_
_entity_poly.entity_id
_entity_poly.type
_entity_poly.pdbx_seq_one_letter_code
_entity_poly.pdbx_strand_id
1 'polypeptide(L)'
;MSADPANLAAKGAAALSSQDYPAAVTYYTQAIERIPTSVDYYIKRSTAHQRASSYSDALSDAEIAVILAQRKGNREQLSTSQLRRGIALLLMQQFGDAGACFGWAEKFNEKDKSIPFWQKKLEVDLSKILDDDVRREVTVKEIPEREIPKPTSSKPAASKSASKPDGDSGRVEELPDDYEEPEKKATEEPKAVEPPKPTPPAGVSTPADKIRHEWYQTANSVTISLFVKGVPKESTTVELESNSLAITFPLPSGADFSFTLDPLFAPINPSTSYYKILGTKVEFTLQKVETGRKWAALESTGEAATTTTSSSTPAKKEDKPPAYPTSSRTGPKNWDKVVDDLAQSSKKAKSSKTAEGEKDQDEDKIDYADLNDDEFASDPVNGFFKKLYKDADPDTRRAMMKSYVESNGTALSTNWGEVGRGKVETSPPDGMEAKKW
;
A
#
# COMPACT_ATOMS: atom_id res chain seq x y z
N MET A 1 -22.61 -10.09 -18.85
CA MET A 1 -21.28 -10.53 -18.35
C MET A 1 -21.24 -10.23 -16.86
N SER A 2 -21.00 -11.20 -15.98
CA SER A 2 -20.77 -10.89 -14.56
C SER A 2 -19.41 -10.23 -14.42
N ALA A 3 -19.31 -9.17 -13.62
CA ALA A 3 -18.01 -8.62 -13.23
C ALA A 3 -17.23 -9.65 -12.39
N ASP A 4 -15.91 -9.65 -12.58
CA ASP A 4 -14.95 -10.41 -11.78
C ASP A 4 -14.95 -9.89 -10.32
N PRO A 5 -15.05 -10.76 -9.29
CA PRO A 5 -14.97 -10.36 -7.88
C PRO A 5 -13.70 -9.57 -7.53
N ALA A 6 -12.57 -9.86 -8.17
CA ALA A 6 -11.33 -9.10 -7.98
C ALA A 6 -11.43 -7.68 -8.56
N ASN A 7 -12.10 -7.52 -9.71
CA ASN A 7 -12.38 -6.21 -10.30
C ASN A 7 -13.35 -5.39 -9.44
N LEU A 8 -14.38 -6.04 -8.87
CA LEU A 8 -15.30 -5.42 -7.90
C LEU A 8 -14.56 -4.97 -6.64
N ALA A 9 -13.71 -5.82 -6.05
CA ALA A 9 -12.90 -5.45 -4.89
C ALA A 9 -11.91 -4.29 -5.19
N ALA A 10 -11.36 -4.23 -6.39
CA ALA A 10 -10.52 -3.12 -6.84
C ALA A 10 -11.31 -1.80 -6.99
N LYS A 11 -12.55 -1.85 -7.50
CA LYS A 11 -13.46 -0.70 -7.52
C LYS A 11 -13.83 -0.24 -6.11
N GLY A 12 -14.09 -1.17 -5.20
CA GLY A 12 -14.31 -0.86 -3.79
C GLY A 12 -13.12 -0.15 -3.14
N ALA A 13 -11.90 -0.58 -3.46
CA ALA A 13 -10.68 0.08 -2.96
C ALA A 13 -10.47 1.48 -3.56
N ALA A 14 -10.79 1.65 -4.85
CA ALA A 14 -10.75 2.96 -5.50
C ALA A 14 -11.80 3.93 -4.92
N ALA A 15 -12.99 3.43 -4.58
CA ALA A 15 -14.05 4.20 -3.92
C ALA A 15 -13.66 4.61 -2.49
N LEU A 16 -13.10 3.69 -1.68
CA LEU A 16 -12.49 4.01 -0.37
C LEU A 16 -11.45 5.13 -0.50
N SER A 17 -10.53 4.99 -1.45
CA SER A 17 -9.47 5.99 -1.73
C SER A 17 -9.98 7.31 -2.33
N SER A 18 -11.29 7.42 -2.57
CA SER A 18 -11.97 8.61 -3.05
C SER A 18 -13.02 9.11 -2.04
N GLN A 19 -13.02 8.56 -0.82
CA GLN A 19 -13.97 8.83 0.27
C GLN A 19 -15.45 8.53 -0.07
N ASP A 20 -15.71 7.82 -1.17
CA ASP A 20 -17.04 7.32 -1.55
C ASP A 20 -17.31 5.98 -0.84
N TYR A 21 -17.59 6.08 0.46
CA TYR A 21 -17.86 4.92 1.30
C TYR A 21 -19.13 4.15 0.88
N PRO A 22 -20.25 4.78 0.46
CA PRO A 22 -21.42 4.06 -0.06
C PRO A 22 -21.14 3.23 -1.31
N ALA A 23 -20.39 3.77 -2.28
CA ALA A 23 -19.98 2.97 -3.45
C ALA A 23 -19.01 1.85 -3.05
N ALA A 24 -18.08 2.10 -2.12
CA ALA A 24 -17.18 1.06 -1.61
C ALA A 24 -17.94 -0.11 -0.99
N VAL A 25 -18.90 0.16 -0.09
CA VAL A 25 -19.79 -0.86 0.51
C VAL A 25 -20.55 -1.63 -0.59
N THR A 26 -21.07 -0.93 -1.59
CA THR A 26 -21.80 -1.53 -2.72
C THR A 26 -20.90 -2.49 -3.53
N TYR A 27 -19.70 -2.07 -3.91
CA TYR A 27 -18.77 -2.91 -4.67
C TYR A 27 -18.26 -4.12 -3.88
N TYR A 28 -17.94 -3.96 -2.58
CA TYR A 28 -17.55 -5.10 -1.75
C TYR A 28 -18.72 -6.06 -1.50
N THR A 29 -19.96 -5.56 -1.38
CA THR A 29 -21.15 -6.42 -1.27
C THR A 29 -21.32 -7.29 -2.52
N GLN A 30 -21.19 -6.70 -3.72
CA GLN A 30 -21.21 -7.46 -4.98
C GLN A 30 -20.05 -8.46 -5.08
N ALA A 31 -18.88 -8.18 -4.50
CA ALA A 31 -17.76 -9.12 -4.45
C ALA A 31 -18.04 -10.29 -3.47
N ILE A 32 -18.67 -10.01 -2.32
CA ILE A 32 -19.09 -11.01 -1.31
C ILE A 32 -20.20 -11.91 -1.85
N GLU A 33 -21.18 -11.38 -2.59
CA GLU A 33 -22.21 -12.18 -3.28
C GLU A 33 -21.62 -13.25 -4.21
N ARG A 34 -20.42 -13.01 -4.75
CA ARG A 34 -19.71 -13.95 -5.63
C ARG A 34 -18.75 -14.87 -4.88
N ILE A 35 -18.10 -14.38 -3.82
CA ILE A 35 -17.19 -15.16 -2.97
C ILE A 35 -17.54 -14.93 -1.48
N PRO A 36 -18.60 -15.56 -0.97
CA PRO A 36 -19.10 -15.32 0.40
C PRO A 36 -18.18 -15.87 1.50
N THR A 37 -17.10 -16.55 1.12
CA THR A 37 -16.05 -17.08 2.00
C THR A 37 -14.76 -16.24 1.96
N SER A 38 -14.75 -15.07 1.31
CA SER A 38 -13.58 -14.18 1.21
C SER A 38 -13.43 -13.29 2.45
N VAL A 39 -12.55 -13.69 3.37
CA VAL A 39 -12.21 -12.92 4.59
C VAL A 39 -11.84 -11.47 4.26
N ASP A 40 -10.97 -11.29 3.26
CA ASP A 40 -10.47 -9.98 2.80
C ASP A 40 -11.60 -9.04 2.38
N TYR A 41 -12.67 -9.55 1.76
CA TYR A 41 -13.80 -8.71 1.33
C TYR A 41 -14.63 -8.23 2.52
N TYR A 42 -14.83 -9.06 3.55
CA TYR A 42 -15.46 -8.62 4.81
C TYR A 42 -14.59 -7.64 5.58
N ILE A 43 -13.26 -7.85 5.68
CA ILE A 43 -12.34 -6.89 6.30
C ILE A 43 -12.41 -5.52 5.61
N LYS A 44 -12.43 -5.51 4.27
CA LYS A 44 -12.49 -4.27 3.48
C LYS A 44 -13.85 -3.59 3.53
N ARG A 45 -14.96 -4.35 3.52
CA ARG A 45 -16.31 -3.80 3.70
C ARG A 45 -16.55 -3.29 5.12
N SER A 46 -16.04 -3.99 6.14
CA SER A 46 -16.00 -3.51 7.53
C SER A 46 -15.28 -2.16 7.63
N THR A 47 -14.14 -2.00 6.95
CA THR A 47 -13.42 -0.72 6.88
C THR A 47 -14.26 0.37 6.20
N ALA A 48 -15.00 0.04 5.13
CA ALA A 48 -15.91 0.99 4.47
C ALA A 48 -17.08 1.42 5.37
N HIS A 49 -17.71 0.48 6.09
CA HIS A 49 -18.75 0.78 7.07
C HIS A 49 -18.21 1.61 8.24
N GLN A 50 -16.99 1.32 8.73
CA GLN A 50 -16.33 2.10 9.78
C GLN A 50 -16.13 3.56 9.34
N ARG A 51 -15.66 3.80 8.12
CA ARG A 51 -15.48 5.15 7.55
C ARG A 51 -16.81 5.85 7.26
N ALA A 52 -17.86 5.09 6.92
CA ALA A 52 -19.24 5.57 6.81
C ALA A 52 -19.98 5.74 8.16
N SER A 53 -19.25 5.71 9.29
CA SER A 53 -19.80 5.75 10.66
C SER A 53 -20.88 4.70 10.99
N SER A 54 -20.97 3.64 10.19
CA SER A 54 -21.95 2.56 10.31
C SER A 54 -21.35 1.42 11.16
N TYR A 55 -21.07 1.70 12.43
CA TYR A 55 -20.23 0.83 13.27
C TYR A 55 -20.84 -0.55 13.55
N SER A 56 -22.18 -0.67 13.61
CA SER A 56 -22.89 -1.96 13.73
C SER A 56 -22.62 -2.90 12.55
N ASP A 57 -22.52 -2.34 11.34
CA ASP A 57 -22.26 -3.09 10.12
C ASP A 57 -20.76 -3.39 9.97
N ALA A 58 -19.91 -2.48 10.44
CA ALA A 58 -18.47 -2.71 10.55
C ALA A 58 -18.14 -3.87 11.50
N LEU A 59 -18.78 -3.91 12.67
CA LEU A 59 -18.71 -5.01 13.63
C LEU A 59 -19.24 -6.31 13.01
N SER A 60 -20.43 -6.24 12.40
CA SER A 60 -21.09 -7.35 11.71
C SER A 60 -20.17 -8.08 10.72
N ASP A 61 -19.46 -7.33 9.89
CA ASP A 61 -18.51 -7.86 8.91
C ASP A 61 -17.21 -8.37 9.55
N ALA A 62 -16.69 -7.68 10.56
CA ALA A 62 -15.48 -8.09 11.27
C ALA A 62 -15.68 -9.45 11.97
N GLU A 63 -16.84 -9.70 12.57
CA GLU A 63 -17.17 -10.99 13.19
C GLU A 63 -17.26 -12.12 12.17
N ILE A 64 -17.88 -11.88 11.01
CA ILE A 64 -17.90 -12.86 9.90
C ILE A 64 -16.47 -13.12 9.41
N ALA A 65 -15.62 -12.09 9.34
CA ALA A 65 -14.22 -12.23 8.97
C ALA A 65 -13.43 -13.09 9.98
N VAL A 66 -13.63 -12.92 11.29
CA VAL A 66 -13.02 -13.78 12.34
C VAL A 66 -13.41 -15.25 12.13
N ILE A 67 -14.70 -15.55 11.93
CA ILE A 67 -15.19 -16.92 11.74
C ILE A 67 -14.59 -17.55 10.47
N LEU A 68 -14.54 -16.79 9.36
CA LEU A 68 -13.97 -17.27 8.10
C LEU A 68 -12.44 -17.42 8.17
N ALA A 69 -11.73 -16.55 8.90
CA ALA A 69 -10.28 -16.64 9.10
C ALA A 69 -9.92 -17.86 9.94
N GLN A 70 -10.66 -18.09 11.04
CA GLN A 70 -10.52 -19.26 11.91
C GLN A 70 -10.72 -20.57 11.12
N ARG A 71 -11.79 -20.65 10.30
CA ARG A 71 -12.04 -21.82 9.43
C ARG A 71 -10.95 -22.08 8.39
N LYS A 72 -10.18 -21.06 8.01
CA LYS A 72 -9.04 -21.17 7.08
C LYS A 72 -7.69 -21.39 7.77
N GLY A 73 -7.62 -21.29 9.10
CA GLY A 73 -6.37 -21.34 9.86
C GLY A 73 -5.40 -20.19 9.56
N ASN A 74 -5.84 -19.11 8.90
CA ASN A 74 -4.96 -17.99 8.55
C ASN A 74 -4.83 -17.02 9.74
N ARG A 75 -3.73 -17.14 10.48
CA ARG A 75 -3.43 -16.33 11.67
C ARG A 75 -3.33 -14.83 11.40
N GLU A 76 -2.76 -14.42 10.27
CA GLU A 76 -2.63 -13.00 9.90
C GLU A 76 -4.02 -12.40 9.68
N GLN A 77 -4.84 -13.06 8.85
CA GLN A 77 -6.21 -12.63 8.61
C GLN A 77 -7.08 -12.68 9.86
N LEU A 78 -6.83 -13.62 10.77
CA LEU A 78 -7.51 -13.72 12.06
C LEU A 78 -7.15 -12.53 12.97
N SER A 79 -5.87 -12.17 13.06
CA SER A 79 -5.41 -10.96 13.76
C SER A 79 -6.08 -9.70 13.20
N THR A 80 -6.00 -9.47 11.88
CA THR A 80 -6.62 -8.30 11.25
C THR A 80 -8.14 -8.27 11.43
N SER A 81 -8.81 -9.43 11.46
CA SER A 81 -10.26 -9.50 11.72
C SER A 81 -10.61 -9.12 13.16
N GLN A 82 -9.85 -9.62 14.14
CA GLN A 82 -10.03 -9.24 15.56
C GLN A 82 -9.72 -7.76 15.79
N LEU A 83 -8.68 -7.21 15.14
CA LEU A 83 -8.37 -5.79 15.18
C LEU A 83 -9.54 -4.95 14.65
N ARG A 84 -10.12 -5.31 13.50
CA ARG A 84 -11.31 -4.61 12.95
C ARG A 84 -12.53 -4.72 13.86
N ARG A 85 -12.72 -5.87 14.50
CA ARG A 85 -13.78 -6.09 15.51
C ARG A 85 -13.59 -5.15 16.70
N GLY A 86 -12.39 -5.09 17.27
CA GLY A 86 -12.03 -4.19 18.37
C GLY A 86 -12.19 -2.71 18.02
N ILE A 87 -11.80 -2.29 16.80
CA ILE A 87 -12.01 -0.91 16.34
C ILE A 87 -13.50 -0.57 16.26
N ALA A 88 -14.35 -1.48 15.76
CA ALA A 88 -15.79 -1.24 15.69
C ALA A 88 -16.42 -1.11 17.08
N LEU A 89 -16.06 -2.00 18.01
CA LEU A 89 -16.48 -1.98 19.42
C LEU A 89 -16.02 -0.70 20.14
N LEU A 90 -14.78 -0.28 19.93
CA LEU A 90 -14.21 0.96 20.47
C LEU A 90 -15.02 2.20 20.01
N LEU A 91 -15.37 2.25 18.73
CA LEU A 91 -16.19 3.35 18.17
C LEU A 91 -17.66 3.29 18.62
N MET A 92 -18.14 2.11 19.02
CA MET A 92 -19.42 1.91 19.72
C MET A 92 -19.35 2.15 21.24
N GLN A 93 -18.19 2.55 21.78
CA GLN A 93 -17.93 2.79 23.21
C GLN A 93 -18.08 1.52 24.08
N GLN A 94 -17.88 0.33 23.51
CA GLN A 94 -17.78 -0.95 24.21
C GLN A 94 -16.30 -1.26 24.47
N PHE A 95 -15.74 -0.61 25.48
CA PHE A 95 -14.29 -0.56 25.74
C PHE A 95 -13.71 -1.87 26.26
N GLY A 96 -14.42 -2.59 27.13
CA GLY A 96 -13.99 -3.92 27.61
C GLY A 96 -13.91 -4.93 26.45
N ASP A 97 -14.99 -5.05 25.68
CA ASP A 97 -15.06 -5.89 24.49
C ASP A 97 -13.99 -5.52 23.44
N ALA A 98 -13.73 -4.23 23.24
CA ALA A 98 -12.65 -3.76 22.36
C ALA A 98 -11.27 -4.19 22.85
N GLY A 99 -10.99 -4.06 24.15
CA GLY A 99 -9.73 -4.48 24.76
C GLY A 99 -9.47 -5.98 24.62
N ALA A 100 -10.49 -6.81 24.85
CA ALA A 100 -10.41 -8.25 24.62
C ALA A 100 -10.06 -8.57 23.15
N CYS A 101 -10.70 -7.88 22.19
CA CYS A 101 -10.41 -8.05 20.77
C CYS A 101 -8.98 -7.63 20.39
N PHE A 102 -8.44 -6.55 20.96
CA PHE A 102 -7.05 -6.15 20.71
C PHE A 102 -6.04 -7.15 21.29
N GLY A 103 -6.28 -7.67 22.50
CA GLY A 103 -5.44 -8.73 23.08
C GLY A 103 -5.44 -10.02 22.26
N TRP A 104 -6.59 -10.41 21.68
CA TRP A 104 -6.64 -11.53 20.72
C TRP A 104 -5.93 -11.21 19.41
N ALA A 105 -6.08 -10.00 18.87
CA ALA A 105 -5.37 -9.59 17.65
C ALA A 105 -3.84 -9.69 17.83
N GLU A 106 -3.32 -9.25 18.97
CA GLU A 106 -1.89 -9.27 19.32
C GLU A 106 -1.38 -10.72 19.44
N LYS A 107 -2.08 -11.58 20.19
CA LYS A 107 -1.83 -13.03 20.31
C LYS A 107 -1.74 -13.76 18.95
N PHE A 108 -2.40 -13.25 17.91
CA PHE A 108 -2.32 -13.82 16.57
C PHE A 108 -1.19 -13.23 15.72
N ASN A 109 -0.89 -11.92 15.85
CA ASN A 109 0.21 -11.23 15.16
C ASN A 109 0.78 -10.05 15.99
N GLU A 110 1.79 -10.32 16.82
CA GLU A 110 2.50 -9.34 17.65
C GLU A 110 3.26 -8.27 16.84
N LYS A 111 3.46 -8.48 15.52
CA LYS A 111 4.21 -7.56 14.66
C LYS A 111 3.36 -6.44 14.04
N ASP A 112 2.04 -6.48 14.24
CA ASP A 112 1.14 -5.46 13.70
C ASP A 112 1.24 -4.15 14.51
N LYS A 113 2.03 -3.21 13.97
CA LYS A 113 2.28 -1.89 14.54
C LYS A 113 1.01 -1.05 14.76
N SER A 114 -0.13 -1.44 14.19
CA SER A 114 -1.40 -0.73 14.42
C SER A 114 -2.07 -1.14 15.74
N ILE A 115 -1.81 -2.33 16.29
CA ILE A 115 -2.46 -2.79 17.53
C ILE A 115 -2.10 -1.89 18.74
N PRO A 116 -0.82 -1.55 19.01
CA PRO A 116 -0.46 -0.66 20.11
C PRO A 116 -1.07 0.75 20.00
N PHE A 117 -1.28 1.24 18.76
CA PHE A 117 -1.96 2.51 18.52
C PHE A 117 -3.43 2.47 18.98
N TRP A 118 -4.15 1.39 18.63
CA TRP A 118 -5.55 1.23 19.04
C TRP A 118 -5.70 0.90 20.53
N GLN A 119 -4.78 0.14 21.12
CA GLN A 119 -4.69 -0.06 22.57
C GLN A 119 -4.47 1.26 23.31
N LYS A 120 -3.55 2.13 22.85
CA LYS A 120 -3.34 3.45 23.46
C LYS A 120 -4.55 4.37 23.30
N LYS A 121 -5.28 4.30 22.19
CA LYS A 121 -6.54 5.03 22.03
C LYS A 121 -7.60 4.53 23.02
N LEU A 122 -7.73 3.22 23.18
CA LEU A 122 -8.60 2.60 24.17
C LEU A 122 -8.22 3.03 25.61
N GLU A 123 -6.95 3.04 25.97
CA GLU A 123 -6.46 3.53 27.28
C GLU A 123 -6.88 5.00 27.53
N VAL A 124 -6.70 5.87 26.53
CA VAL A 124 -7.13 7.27 26.60
C VAL A 124 -8.64 7.40 26.76
N ASP A 125 -9.45 6.58 26.09
CA ASP A 125 -10.91 6.61 26.23
C ASP A 125 -11.39 5.98 27.55
N LEU A 126 -10.72 4.94 28.05
CA LEU A 126 -10.93 4.37 29.39
C LEU A 126 -10.64 5.39 30.50
N SER A 127 -9.57 6.19 30.37
CA SER A 127 -9.21 7.21 31.37
C SER A 127 -10.27 8.32 31.57
N LYS A 128 -11.23 8.44 30.65
CA LYS A 128 -12.33 9.42 30.69
C LYS A 128 -13.59 8.90 31.38
N ILE A 129 -13.66 7.60 31.67
CA ILE A 129 -14.82 6.94 32.27
C ILE A 129 -14.46 6.30 33.62
N LEU A 130 -15.46 6.19 34.50
CA LEU A 130 -15.30 5.57 35.82
C LEU A 130 -14.94 4.08 35.70
N ASP A 131 -14.31 3.54 36.74
CA ASP A 131 -13.87 2.13 36.74
C ASP A 131 -15.04 1.13 36.80
N ASP A 132 -16.17 1.52 37.41
CA ASP A 132 -17.41 0.72 37.49
C ASP A 132 -18.39 0.96 36.31
N ASP A 133 -17.94 1.56 35.21
CA ASP A 133 -18.79 1.78 34.02
C ASP A 133 -19.00 0.48 33.24
N VAL A 134 -20.26 0.12 32.97
CA VAL A 134 -20.69 -1.07 32.18
C VAL A 134 -19.94 -1.20 30.85
N ARG A 135 -19.49 -0.09 30.25
CA ARG A 135 -18.69 -0.08 29.01
C ARG A 135 -17.33 -0.77 29.15
N ARG A 136 -16.85 -1.00 30.37
CA ARG A 136 -15.60 -1.72 30.68
C ARG A 136 -15.81 -3.23 30.81
N GLU A 137 -17.06 -3.70 30.86
CA GLU A 137 -17.37 -5.13 30.91
C GLU A 137 -16.94 -5.85 29.62
N VAL A 138 -16.52 -7.10 29.77
CA VAL A 138 -16.19 -8.00 28.65
C VAL A 138 -17.30 -9.04 28.52
N THR A 139 -18.08 -8.92 27.46
CA THR A 139 -19.21 -9.78 27.11
C THR A 139 -18.91 -10.69 25.91
N VAL A 140 -17.97 -10.30 25.05
CA VAL A 140 -17.65 -11.03 23.81
C VAL A 140 -16.77 -12.27 24.03
N LYS A 141 -16.98 -13.30 23.20
CA LYS A 141 -16.13 -14.50 23.09
C LYS A 141 -15.03 -14.31 22.05
N GLU A 142 -13.90 -15.04 22.19
CA GLU A 142 -12.77 -15.01 21.24
C GLU A 142 -13.21 -15.32 19.80
N ILE A 143 -14.10 -16.31 19.62
CA ILE A 143 -14.74 -16.60 18.34
C ILE A 143 -16.23 -16.21 18.45
N PRO A 144 -16.75 -15.30 17.60
CA PRO A 144 -18.16 -14.97 17.59
C PRO A 144 -19.01 -16.09 16.98
N GLU A 145 -20.23 -16.27 17.50
CA GLU A 145 -21.17 -17.33 17.09
C GLU A 145 -22.14 -16.84 16.00
N ARG A 146 -21.64 -16.03 15.06
CA ARG A 146 -22.46 -15.34 14.07
C ARG A 146 -22.73 -16.18 12.82
N GLU A 147 -23.97 -16.14 12.32
CA GLU A 147 -24.28 -16.78 11.05
C GLU A 147 -23.60 -16.07 9.88
N ILE A 148 -22.88 -16.83 9.05
CA ILE A 148 -22.36 -16.32 7.78
C ILE A 148 -23.53 -16.23 6.80
N PRO A 149 -23.79 -15.08 6.17
CA PRO A 149 -24.84 -14.95 5.16
C PRO A 149 -24.65 -15.99 4.04
N LYS A 150 -25.55 -16.97 3.98
CA LYS A 150 -25.63 -17.88 2.83
C LYS A 150 -26.06 -17.04 1.62
N PRO A 151 -25.43 -17.22 0.43
CA PRO A 151 -25.82 -16.47 -0.76
C PRO A 151 -27.24 -16.86 -1.17
N THR A 152 -28.22 -16.04 -0.79
CA THR A 152 -29.60 -16.21 -1.19
C THR A 152 -29.74 -15.79 -2.65
N SER A 153 -30.01 -16.75 -3.52
CA SER A 153 -30.45 -16.52 -4.90
C SER A 153 -31.85 -15.91 -4.90
N SER A 154 -31.97 -14.64 -4.49
CA SER A 154 -33.26 -13.94 -4.37
C SER A 154 -33.37 -12.77 -5.35
N LYS A 155 -34.24 -12.98 -6.35
CA LYS A 155 -34.93 -11.92 -7.07
C LYS A 155 -35.78 -11.14 -6.05
N PRO A 156 -35.87 -9.80 -6.10
CA PRO A 156 -36.49 -9.02 -5.03
C PRO A 156 -38.01 -9.16 -5.01
N ALA A 157 -38.58 -9.35 -3.81
CA ALA A 157 -40.02 -9.24 -3.56
C ALA A 157 -40.31 -8.65 -2.17
N ALA A 158 -41.03 -7.53 -2.21
CA ALA A 158 -41.59 -6.68 -1.18
C ALA A 158 -41.84 -7.23 0.26
N SER A 159 -41.57 -6.31 1.20
CA SER A 159 -42.20 -6.20 2.53
C SER A 159 -43.71 -6.49 2.57
N LYS A 160 -44.16 -7.15 3.65
CA LYS A 160 -45.33 -6.72 4.42
C LYS A 160 -45.23 -7.15 5.89
N SER A 161 -45.68 -6.26 6.78
CA SER A 161 -45.74 -6.44 8.24
C SER A 161 -47.07 -7.03 8.67
N ALA A 162 -47.10 -7.84 9.75
CA ALA A 162 -47.87 -7.58 10.98
C ALA A 162 -48.15 -8.83 11.85
N SER A 163 -48.00 -8.65 13.17
CA SER A 163 -48.79 -9.27 14.27
C SER A 163 -48.61 -10.75 14.69
N LYS A 164 -48.04 -10.89 15.90
CA LYS A 164 -48.36 -11.85 16.99
C LYS A 164 -49.82 -11.66 17.51
N PRO A 165 -50.44 -12.46 18.43
CA PRO A 165 -49.85 -13.27 19.55
C PRO A 165 -50.46 -14.67 19.76
N ASP A 166 -50.13 -15.46 20.81
CA ASP A 166 -48.87 -15.92 21.46
C ASP A 166 -49.27 -17.11 22.41
N GLY A 167 -48.33 -17.95 22.86
CA GLY A 167 -48.56 -19.11 23.76
C GLY A 167 -48.74 -20.46 23.02
N ASP A 168 -48.54 -21.64 23.60
CA ASP A 168 -47.85 -22.05 24.85
C ASP A 168 -47.55 -23.58 24.76
N SER A 169 -46.53 -24.04 25.51
CA SER A 169 -46.25 -25.44 25.86
C SER A 169 -45.84 -26.47 24.77
N GLY A 170 -44.73 -27.17 25.03
CA GLY A 170 -44.84 -28.62 25.26
C GLY A 170 -44.41 -29.62 24.16
N ARG A 171 -43.18 -30.13 24.31
CA ARG A 171 -42.80 -31.56 24.20
C ARG A 171 -42.55 -32.22 22.82
N VAL A 172 -41.26 -32.40 22.56
CA VAL A 172 -40.53 -33.57 22.01
C VAL A 172 -41.35 -34.79 21.52
N GLU A 173 -41.18 -35.11 20.23
CA GLU A 173 -41.08 -36.46 19.63
C GLU A 173 -39.82 -36.41 18.74
N GLU A 174 -38.73 -37.11 19.04
CA GLU A 174 -38.46 -38.51 18.69
C GLU A 174 -38.45 -38.77 17.17
N LEU A 175 -37.24 -38.72 16.58
CA LEU A 175 -36.90 -39.30 15.28
C LEU A 175 -36.24 -40.66 15.54
N PRO A 176 -36.57 -41.71 14.76
CA PRO A 176 -36.28 -43.10 15.14
C PRO A 176 -34.81 -43.50 15.00
N ASP A 177 -34.38 -44.38 15.93
CA ASP A 177 -33.13 -45.12 15.87
C ASP A 177 -33.12 -46.11 14.68
N ASP A 178 -32.11 -46.00 13.81
CA ASP A 178 -31.55 -47.17 13.12
C ASP A 178 -30.12 -46.83 12.65
N TYR A 179 -29.13 -47.15 13.49
CA TYR A 179 -27.71 -46.91 13.22
C TYR A 179 -26.86 -48.09 13.71
N GLU A 180 -26.73 -49.11 12.86
CA GLU A 180 -25.91 -50.29 13.14
C GLU A 180 -24.45 -50.05 12.67
N GLU A 181 -23.52 -50.08 13.62
CA GLU A 181 -22.08 -49.92 13.41
C GLU A 181 -21.41 -51.30 13.21
N PRO A 182 -20.47 -51.46 12.24
CA PRO A 182 -19.54 -52.57 12.26
C PRO A 182 -18.06 -52.14 12.38
N GLU A 183 -17.32 -52.92 13.16
CA GLU A 183 -15.97 -52.63 13.67
C GLU A 183 -14.81 -52.71 12.66
N LYS A 184 -13.64 -52.24 13.11
CA LYS A 184 -12.35 -52.27 12.41
C LYS A 184 -11.68 -53.66 12.41
N LYS A 185 -11.01 -54.03 11.31
CA LYS A 185 -9.69 -54.69 11.38
C LYS A 185 -8.81 -54.45 10.15
N ALA A 186 -7.49 -54.48 10.35
CA ALA A 186 -6.45 -54.20 9.35
C ALA A 186 -6.33 -55.31 8.28
N THR A 187 -5.67 -55.12 7.14
CA THR A 187 -4.19 -55.20 6.98
C THR A 187 -3.75 -54.87 5.54
N GLU A 188 -2.49 -54.44 5.38
CA GLU A 188 -1.62 -54.45 4.18
C GLU A 188 -1.78 -53.46 3.01
N GLU A 189 -0.63 -52.98 2.54
CA GLU A 189 -0.42 -52.08 1.40
C GLU A 189 -0.42 -52.83 0.06
N PRO A 190 -0.78 -52.14 -1.03
CA PRO A 190 -0.01 -52.27 -2.26
C PRO A 190 0.49 -50.92 -2.79
N LYS A 191 1.71 -50.92 -3.36
CA LYS A 191 2.37 -49.77 -3.98
C LYS A 191 1.48 -49.05 -5.00
N ALA A 192 1.22 -47.77 -4.77
CA ALA A 192 0.64 -46.88 -5.79
C ALA A 192 1.71 -46.35 -6.74
N VAL A 193 1.42 -46.38 -8.04
CA VAL A 193 2.27 -45.85 -9.12
C VAL A 193 2.26 -44.31 -9.09
N GLU A 194 3.41 -43.67 -9.33
CA GLU A 194 3.50 -42.21 -9.40
C GLU A 194 2.61 -41.64 -10.51
N PRO A 195 1.78 -40.61 -10.23
CA PRO A 195 1.06 -39.90 -11.28
C PRO A 195 2.03 -39.04 -12.11
N PRO A 196 1.90 -38.99 -13.45
CA PRO A 196 2.84 -38.27 -14.30
C PRO A 196 2.79 -36.77 -14.05
N LYS A 197 3.98 -36.18 -13.87
CA LYS A 197 4.23 -34.75 -13.73
C LYS A 197 3.68 -33.99 -14.93
N PRO A 198 2.78 -33.00 -14.77
CA PRO A 198 2.24 -32.25 -15.90
C PRO A 198 3.34 -31.39 -16.55
N THR A 199 3.64 -31.68 -17.81
CA THR A 199 4.42 -30.79 -18.67
C THR A 199 3.62 -29.50 -18.92
N PRO A 200 4.22 -28.31 -18.78
CA PRO A 200 3.53 -27.07 -19.11
C PRO A 200 3.28 -26.98 -20.63
N PRO A 201 2.12 -26.46 -21.07
CA PRO A 201 1.80 -26.38 -22.49
C PRO A 201 2.74 -25.41 -23.22
N ALA A 202 3.38 -25.89 -24.28
CA ALA A 202 4.15 -25.05 -25.19
C ALA A 202 3.22 -24.10 -25.98
N GLY A 203 3.69 -22.89 -26.28
CA GLY A 203 3.05 -21.99 -27.24
C GLY A 203 2.76 -20.55 -26.79
N VAL A 204 2.93 -20.18 -25.51
CA VAL A 204 2.71 -18.80 -25.06
C VAL A 204 4.04 -18.04 -24.96
N SER A 205 4.58 -17.60 -26.09
CA SER A 205 5.71 -16.65 -26.11
C SER A 205 5.23 -15.20 -26.10
N THR A 206 6.07 -14.31 -25.59
CA THR A 206 5.83 -12.86 -25.68
C THR A 206 6.51 -12.34 -26.95
N PRO A 207 5.81 -11.63 -27.86
CA PRO A 207 6.45 -10.95 -28.99
C PRO A 207 7.52 -9.97 -28.51
N ALA A 208 8.61 -9.81 -29.28
CA ALA A 208 9.74 -8.96 -28.90
C ALA A 208 9.32 -7.55 -28.44
N ASP A 209 8.41 -6.90 -29.19
CA ASP A 209 7.89 -5.56 -28.93
C ASP A 209 7.08 -5.41 -27.61
N LYS A 210 6.81 -6.53 -26.93
CA LYS A 210 6.06 -6.58 -25.66
C LYS A 210 6.93 -7.04 -24.48
N ILE A 211 8.21 -7.34 -24.72
CA ILE A 211 9.17 -7.62 -23.65
C ILE A 211 9.51 -6.29 -22.97
N ARG A 212 9.28 -6.23 -21.66
CA ARG A 212 9.58 -5.06 -20.82
C ARG A 212 10.45 -5.49 -19.66
N HIS A 213 11.24 -4.57 -19.13
CA HIS A 213 12.00 -4.77 -17.91
C HIS A 213 11.48 -3.87 -16.78
N GLU A 214 11.60 -4.34 -15.54
CA GLU A 214 11.48 -3.53 -14.34
C GLU A 214 12.69 -3.83 -13.46
N TRP A 215 13.17 -2.85 -12.70
CA TRP A 215 14.23 -3.07 -11.74
C TRP A 215 13.95 -2.37 -10.43
N TYR A 216 14.47 -2.93 -9.35
CA TYR A 216 14.52 -2.31 -8.04
C TYR A 216 15.86 -2.63 -7.39
N GLN A 217 16.16 -1.97 -6.28
CA GLN A 217 17.42 -2.16 -5.57
C GLN A 217 17.20 -2.12 -4.07
N THR A 218 18.08 -2.80 -3.35
CA THR A 218 18.28 -2.66 -1.91
C THR A 218 19.58 -1.90 -1.65
N ALA A 219 20.01 -1.78 -0.39
CA ALA A 219 21.35 -1.30 -0.06
C ALA A 219 22.45 -2.17 -0.71
N ASN A 220 22.23 -3.49 -0.84
CA ASN A 220 23.28 -4.46 -1.17
C ASN A 220 23.13 -5.10 -2.55
N SER A 221 21.93 -5.06 -3.16
CA SER A 221 21.63 -5.72 -4.42
C SER A 221 20.80 -4.88 -5.39
N VAL A 222 20.86 -5.21 -6.67
CA VAL A 222 19.98 -4.73 -7.73
C VAL A 222 19.27 -5.94 -8.32
N THR A 223 17.93 -5.90 -8.39
CA THR A 223 17.12 -6.98 -8.97
C THR A 223 16.45 -6.47 -10.25
N ILE A 224 16.69 -7.17 -11.36
CA ILE A 224 16.16 -6.84 -12.69
C ILE A 224 15.21 -7.97 -13.11
N SER A 225 13.99 -7.63 -13.51
CA SER A 225 12.96 -8.56 -13.99
C SER A 225 12.64 -8.30 -15.46
N LEU A 226 13.01 -9.23 -16.35
CA LEU A 226 12.58 -9.25 -17.75
C LEU A 226 11.26 -10.01 -17.89
N PHE A 227 10.17 -9.32 -18.23
CA PHE A 227 8.84 -9.91 -18.37
C PHE A 227 8.66 -10.56 -19.75
N VAL A 228 9.18 -11.77 -19.88
CA VAL A 228 9.06 -12.62 -21.07
C VAL A 228 8.52 -14.00 -20.68
N LYS A 229 7.50 -14.47 -21.40
CA LYS A 229 6.90 -15.80 -21.23
C LYS A 229 7.57 -16.84 -22.12
N GLY A 230 7.75 -18.04 -21.58
CA GLY A 230 8.21 -19.21 -22.37
C GLY A 230 9.69 -19.21 -22.74
N VAL A 231 10.56 -18.58 -21.94
CA VAL A 231 12.02 -18.61 -22.17
C VAL A 231 12.56 -20.03 -22.03
N PRO A 232 13.26 -20.58 -23.04
CA PRO A 232 13.81 -21.93 -23.00
C PRO A 232 15.07 -21.98 -22.12
N LYS A 233 14.99 -22.73 -21.02
CA LYS A 233 16.09 -22.82 -20.03
C LYS A 233 17.39 -23.43 -20.59
N GLU A 234 17.30 -24.23 -21.64
CA GLU A 234 18.42 -24.99 -22.21
C GLU A 234 19.14 -24.25 -23.34
N SER A 235 18.54 -23.21 -23.92
CA SER A 235 19.10 -22.40 -25.01
C SER A 235 19.17 -20.90 -24.69
N THR A 236 19.17 -20.56 -23.40
CA THR A 236 19.42 -19.19 -22.92
C THR A 236 20.87 -19.05 -22.49
N THR A 237 21.60 -18.12 -23.10
CA THR A 237 22.95 -17.72 -22.66
C THR A 237 22.82 -16.51 -21.73
N VAL A 238 23.47 -16.56 -20.57
CA VAL A 238 23.55 -15.44 -19.61
C VAL A 238 25.01 -15.20 -19.26
N GLU A 239 25.46 -13.96 -19.45
CA GLU A 239 26.80 -13.50 -19.12
C GLU A 239 26.69 -12.39 -18.06
N LEU A 240 27.41 -12.58 -16.95
CA LEU A 240 27.46 -11.66 -15.82
C LEU A 240 28.92 -11.32 -15.55
N GLU A 241 29.33 -10.09 -15.87
CA GLU A 241 30.68 -9.61 -15.56
C GLU A 241 30.63 -8.56 -14.45
N SER A 242 31.80 -8.04 -14.05
CA SER A 242 31.87 -7.03 -12.98
C SER A 242 31.16 -5.72 -13.31
N ASN A 243 30.94 -5.38 -14.59
CA ASN A 243 30.26 -4.14 -14.98
C ASN A 243 29.35 -4.28 -16.21
N SER A 244 29.05 -5.50 -16.65
CA SER A 244 28.16 -5.77 -17.78
C SER A 244 27.17 -6.89 -17.43
N LEU A 245 25.99 -6.85 -18.05
CA LEU A 245 25.01 -7.93 -18.01
C LEU A 245 24.48 -8.17 -19.42
N ALA A 246 24.60 -9.40 -19.91
CA ALA A 246 24.02 -9.80 -21.18
C ALA A 246 23.19 -11.07 -21.03
N ILE A 247 22.04 -11.11 -21.71
CA ILE A 247 21.24 -12.32 -21.89
C ILE A 247 20.78 -12.42 -23.35
N THR A 248 20.93 -13.61 -23.92
CA THR A 248 20.46 -13.93 -25.27
C THR A 248 19.67 -15.23 -25.25
N PHE A 249 18.48 -15.25 -25.86
CA PHE A 249 17.68 -16.46 -26.03
C PHE A 249 16.85 -16.42 -27.33
N PRO A 250 16.58 -17.59 -27.96
CA PRO A 250 15.75 -17.66 -29.16
C PRO A 250 14.28 -17.42 -28.83
N LEU A 251 13.62 -16.54 -29.59
CA LEU A 251 12.16 -16.42 -29.57
C LEU A 251 11.51 -17.44 -30.52
N PRO A 252 10.31 -17.96 -30.21
CA PRO A 252 9.55 -18.82 -31.13
C PRO A 252 9.12 -18.17 -32.46
N SER A 253 9.44 -16.89 -32.69
CA SER A 253 9.37 -16.24 -34.00
C SER A 253 10.58 -16.51 -34.90
N GLY A 254 11.59 -17.25 -34.43
CA GLY A 254 12.81 -17.58 -35.18
C GLY A 254 13.88 -16.49 -35.17
N ALA A 255 13.75 -15.48 -34.31
CA ALA A 255 14.75 -14.43 -34.09
C ALA A 255 15.24 -14.49 -32.65
N ASP A 256 16.53 -14.24 -32.43
CA ASP A 256 17.10 -14.18 -31.09
C ASP A 256 16.79 -12.83 -30.44
N PHE A 257 16.42 -12.86 -29.16
CA PHE A 257 16.28 -11.67 -28.34
C PHE A 257 17.52 -11.51 -27.47
N SER A 258 18.20 -10.38 -27.60
CA SER A 258 19.29 -9.96 -26.72
C SER A 258 18.87 -8.79 -25.84
N PHE A 259 19.30 -8.81 -24.59
CA PHE A 259 19.21 -7.70 -23.66
C PHE A 259 20.57 -7.53 -22.98
N THR A 260 21.20 -6.39 -23.22
CA THR A 260 22.54 -6.06 -22.75
C THR A 260 22.48 -4.74 -21.99
N LEU A 261 23.19 -4.68 -20.87
CA LEU A 261 23.45 -3.48 -20.08
C LEU A 261 24.96 -3.35 -19.92
N ASP A 262 25.55 -2.40 -20.64
CA ASP A 262 27.00 -2.14 -20.62
C ASP A 262 27.27 -0.66 -20.98
N PRO A 263 27.87 0.15 -20.09
CA PRO A 263 28.29 -0.17 -18.72
C PRO A 263 27.13 -0.12 -17.72
N LEU A 264 27.10 -1.06 -16.76
CA LEU A 264 26.28 -0.94 -15.54
C LEU A 264 26.64 0.33 -14.74
N PHE A 265 25.68 0.85 -13.97
CA PHE A 265 25.83 2.09 -13.19
C PHE A 265 26.95 2.03 -12.14
N ALA A 266 27.23 0.85 -11.58
CA ALA A 266 28.33 0.60 -10.65
C ALA A 266 28.70 -0.90 -10.69
N PRO A 267 29.92 -1.27 -10.27
CA PRO A 267 30.36 -2.66 -10.37
C PRO A 267 29.58 -3.61 -9.46
N ILE A 268 29.38 -4.82 -9.97
CA ILE A 268 28.71 -5.95 -9.30
C ILE A 268 29.69 -7.08 -9.03
N ASN A 269 29.37 -7.94 -8.07
CA ASN A 269 30.14 -9.15 -7.78
C ASN A 269 29.55 -10.33 -8.56
N PRO A 270 30.18 -10.81 -9.65
CA PRO A 270 29.61 -11.87 -10.49
C PRO A 270 29.51 -13.22 -9.76
N SER A 271 30.40 -13.49 -8.78
CA SER A 271 30.42 -14.75 -8.04
C SER A 271 29.28 -14.93 -7.03
N THR A 272 28.67 -13.82 -6.58
CA THR A 272 27.51 -13.83 -5.66
C THR A 272 26.21 -13.36 -6.31
N SER A 273 26.29 -12.87 -7.55
CA SER A 273 25.15 -12.57 -8.39
C SER A 273 24.60 -13.85 -9.03
N TYR A 274 23.28 -13.91 -9.26
CA TYR A 274 22.64 -15.08 -9.85
C TYR A 274 21.40 -14.71 -10.66
N TYR A 275 20.96 -15.62 -11.53
CA TYR A 275 19.73 -15.45 -12.32
C TYR A 275 18.74 -16.62 -12.09
N LYS A 276 17.47 -16.38 -12.37
CA LYS A 276 16.36 -17.34 -12.28
C LYS A 276 15.45 -17.20 -13.50
N ILE A 277 15.30 -18.27 -14.27
CA ILE A 277 14.35 -18.34 -15.40
C ILE A 277 13.04 -18.94 -14.89
N LEU A 278 11.99 -18.11 -14.82
CA LEU A 278 10.61 -18.52 -14.49
C LEU A 278 9.75 -18.55 -15.77
N GLY A 279 8.59 -19.23 -15.72
CA GLY A 279 7.71 -19.37 -16.90
C GLY A 279 7.13 -18.04 -17.43
N THR A 280 7.15 -16.97 -16.62
CA THR A 280 6.56 -15.66 -16.94
C THR A 280 7.54 -14.48 -16.91
N LYS A 281 8.78 -14.70 -16.45
CA LYS A 281 9.85 -13.69 -16.41
C LYS A 281 11.22 -14.34 -16.17
N VAL A 282 12.29 -13.63 -16.54
CA VAL A 282 13.66 -13.91 -16.06
C VAL A 282 14.02 -12.86 -15.00
N GLU A 283 14.58 -13.31 -13.88
CA GLU A 283 15.04 -12.44 -12.80
C GLU A 283 16.56 -12.53 -12.66
N PHE A 284 17.23 -11.39 -12.56
CA PHE A 284 18.63 -11.26 -12.19
C PHE A 284 18.72 -10.63 -10.81
N THR A 285 19.55 -11.19 -9.93
CA THR A 285 19.91 -10.58 -8.65
C THR A 285 21.39 -10.31 -8.65
N LEU A 286 21.74 -9.04 -8.84
CA LEU A 286 23.11 -8.55 -8.92
C LEU A 286 23.53 -8.03 -7.55
N GLN A 287 24.62 -8.54 -7.00
CA GLN A 287 25.15 -8.05 -5.73
C GLN A 287 26.10 -6.88 -6.00
N LYS A 288 25.87 -5.74 -5.34
CA LYS A 288 26.71 -4.55 -5.48
C LYS A 288 28.07 -4.81 -4.82
N VAL A 289 29.15 -4.36 -5.45
CA VAL A 289 30.47 -4.31 -4.79
C VAL A 289 30.47 -3.23 -3.69
N GLU A 290 29.87 -2.08 -3.99
CA GLU A 290 29.70 -0.97 -3.05
C GLU A 290 28.32 -1.03 -2.39
N THR A 291 28.27 -1.57 -1.18
CA THR A 291 27.04 -1.58 -0.37
C THR A 291 26.64 -0.16 0.06
N GLY A 292 25.33 0.10 0.09
CA GLY A 292 24.76 1.42 0.40
C GLY A 292 24.67 2.40 -0.79
N ARG A 293 25.43 2.20 -1.89
CA ARG A 293 25.35 3.08 -3.07
C ARG A 293 24.02 2.92 -3.79
N LYS A 294 23.25 4.01 -3.89
CA LYS A 294 21.97 4.05 -4.64
C LYS A 294 22.26 4.27 -6.12
N TRP A 295 21.75 3.36 -6.96
CA TRP A 295 21.81 3.47 -8.41
C TRP A 295 20.74 4.45 -8.90
N ALA A 296 21.08 5.37 -9.79
CA ALA A 296 20.09 6.29 -10.39
C ALA A 296 19.44 5.71 -11.65
N ALA A 297 20.19 4.88 -12.37
CA ALA A 297 19.76 4.11 -13.54
C ALA A 297 20.41 2.72 -13.49
N LEU A 298 20.08 1.83 -14.43
CA LEU A 298 20.78 0.55 -14.59
C LEU A 298 22.15 0.72 -15.26
N GLU A 299 22.26 1.68 -16.18
CA GLU A 299 23.46 1.97 -16.96
C GLU A 299 24.12 3.27 -16.49
N SER A 300 25.43 3.38 -16.68
CA SER A 300 26.17 4.62 -16.43
C SER A 300 26.15 5.50 -17.68
N THR A 301 25.45 6.64 -17.64
CA THR A 301 25.64 7.72 -18.63
C THR A 301 26.97 8.43 -18.35
N GLY A 302 28.06 7.80 -18.76
CA GLY A 302 29.43 8.27 -18.57
C GLY A 302 30.26 8.02 -19.83
N GLU A 303 30.27 9.02 -20.71
CA GLU A 303 31.24 9.13 -21.82
C GLU A 303 32.67 8.93 -21.28
N ALA A 304 33.48 8.15 -22.00
CA ALA A 304 34.79 7.72 -21.53
C ALA A 304 35.75 8.90 -21.35
N ALA A 305 35.85 9.40 -20.11
CA ALA A 305 36.73 10.50 -19.72
C ALA A 305 38.21 10.08 -19.72
N THR A 306 38.76 9.86 -20.91
CA THR A 306 40.19 10.07 -21.13
C THR A 306 40.40 11.58 -21.10
N THR A 307 41.01 12.11 -20.04
CA THR A 307 41.45 13.51 -20.01
C THR A 307 42.88 13.59 -19.55
N THR A 308 43.76 13.66 -20.54
CA THR A 308 45.17 14.03 -20.42
C THR A 308 45.33 15.37 -19.71
N THR A 309 46.20 15.40 -18.71
CA THR A 309 46.66 16.62 -18.05
C THR A 309 47.34 17.56 -19.05
N SER A 310 46.91 18.81 -19.14
CA SER A 310 47.66 19.88 -19.83
C SER A 310 47.33 21.24 -19.23
N SER A 311 48.32 21.83 -18.54
CA SER A 311 48.26 23.15 -17.93
C SER A 311 48.82 24.23 -18.86
N SER A 312 48.18 25.40 -18.93
CA SER A 312 48.87 26.70 -19.14
C SER A 312 47.94 27.92 -19.06
N THR A 313 48.27 28.82 -18.14
CA THR A 313 48.04 30.29 -18.19
C THR A 313 49.31 30.97 -18.79
N PRO A 314 49.42 32.30 -19.10
CA PRO A 314 48.70 33.44 -18.48
C PRO A 314 48.41 34.73 -19.32
N ALA A 315 47.78 35.71 -18.64
CA ALA A 315 47.82 37.19 -18.84
C ALA A 315 46.90 37.81 -19.94
N LYS A 316 46.36 39.05 -19.84
CA LYS A 316 46.68 40.22 -18.96
C LYS A 316 45.56 41.31 -18.92
N LYS A 317 45.16 41.80 -17.72
CA LYS A 317 44.54 43.14 -17.36
C LYS A 317 43.20 43.57 -18.05
N GLU A 318 42.34 44.47 -17.51
CA GLU A 318 42.41 45.46 -16.41
C GLU A 318 41.02 45.74 -15.73
N ASP A 319 40.94 46.61 -14.71
CA ASP A 319 39.96 46.63 -13.61
C ASP A 319 38.51 47.19 -13.82
N LYS A 320 37.55 46.64 -13.04
CA LYS A 320 36.44 47.34 -12.33
C LYS A 320 35.74 46.40 -11.30
N PRO A 321 35.03 46.92 -10.26
CA PRO A 321 34.67 46.18 -9.04
C PRO A 321 33.61 45.07 -9.24
N PRO A 322 33.51 44.09 -8.32
CA PRO A 322 32.76 42.86 -8.54
C PRO A 322 31.24 43.07 -8.60
N ALA A 323 30.69 43.01 -9.81
CA ALA A 323 29.29 42.70 -10.03
C ALA A 323 29.09 41.18 -9.91
N TYR A 324 28.42 40.73 -8.85
CA TYR A 324 28.06 39.34 -8.65
C TYR A 324 27.09 38.88 -9.77
N PRO A 325 27.40 37.83 -10.55
CA PRO A 325 26.52 37.38 -11.60
C PRO A 325 25.30 36.66 -11.01
N THR A 326 24.12 37.27 -11.13
CA THR A 326 22.84 36.58 -10.89
C THR A 326 22.63 35.51 -11.96
N SER A 327 22.94 34.26 -11.63
CA SER A 327 22.65 33.11 -12.48
C SER A 327 21.21 32.61 -12.27
N SER A 328 20.24 33.49 -12.51
CA SER A 328 18.83 33.11 -12.67
C SER A 328 18.56 32.79 -14.15
N ARG A 329 19.12 31.66 -14.63
CA ARG A 329 18.90 31.15 -16.00
C ARG A 329 17.49 30.55 -16.20
N THR A 330 16.60 30.80 -15.24
CA THR A 330 15.14 30.63 -15.33
C THR A 330 14.51 31.89 -14.76
N GLY A 331 13.60 32.51 -15.52
CA GLY A 331 12.85 33.69 -15.08
C GLY A 331 11.83 33.34 -13.98
N PRO A 332 10.93 34.28 -13.62
CA PRO A 332 9.93 34.10 -12.56
C PRO A 332 9.23 32.75 -12.65
N LYS A 333 9.33 31.97 -11.57
CA LYS A 333 8.91 30.58 -11.53
C LYS A 333 7.39 30.53 -11.61
N ASN A 334 6.88 30.11 -12.77
CA ASN A 334 5.45 30.18 -13.07
C ASN A 334 4.73 29.02 -12.38
N TRP A 335 4.21 29.28 -11.17
CA TRP A 335 3.73 28.26 -10.24
C TRP A 335 2.49 27.51 -10.73
N ASP A 336 1.61 28.16 -11.50
CA ASP A 336 0.42 27.50 -12.09
C ASP A 336 0.82 26.31 -12.97
N LYS A 337 1.91 26.43 -13.73
CA LYS A 337 2.43 25.30 -14.53
C LYS A 337 2.94 24.15 -13.67
N VAL A 338 3.45 24.41 -12.47
CA VAL A 338 3.91 23.36 -11.54
C VAL A 338 2.71 22.66 -10.89
N VAL A 339 1.65 23.40 -10.58
CA VAL A 339 0.38 22.85 -10.09
C VAL A 339 -0.27 21.98 -11.17
N ASP A 340 -0.33 22.45 -12.42
CA ASP A 340 -0.87 21.68 -13.56
C ASP A 340 -0.08 20.41 -13.85
N ASP A 341 1.25 20.47 -13.90
CA ASP A 341 2.09 19.28 -14.15
C ASP A 341 1.95 18.25 -13.01
N LEU A 342 1.86 18.71 -11.76
CA LEU A 342 1.67 17.84 -10.61
C LEU A 342 0.26 17.21 -10.61
N ALA A 343 -0.77 17.99 -10.94
CA ALA A 343 -2.14 17.49 -11.13
C ALA A 343 -2.23 16.46 -12.27
N GLN A 344 -1.52 16.66 -13.38
CA GLN A 344 -1.45 15.70 -14.49
C GLN A 344 -0.65 14.45 -14.12
N SER A 345 0.44 14.57 -13.35
CA SER A 345 1.23 13.42 -12.86
C SER A 345 0.40 12.49 -11.95
N SER A 346 -0.53 13.05 -11.16
CA SER A 346 -1.39 12.30 -10.24
C SER A 346 -2.31 11.28 -10.95
N LYS A 347 -2.76 11.58 -12.19
CA LYS A 347 -3.57 10.66 -13.01
C LYS A 347 -2.77 9.44 -13.50
N LYS A 348 -1.44 9.51 -13.50
CA LYS A 348 -0.54 8.44 -13.99
C LYS A 348 0.09 7.64 -12.86
N ALA A 349 0.21 8.20 -11.66
CA ALA A 349 0.88 7.59 -10.51
C ALA A 349 0.05 6.56 -9.73
N LYS A 350 -1.29 6.51 -9.90
CA LYS A 350 -2.21 5.69 -9.08
C LYS A 350 -2.17 4.16 -9.38
N SER A 351 -1.04 3.63 -9.86
CA SER A 351 -0.84 2.21 -10.20
C SER A 351 0.36 1.54 -9.52
N SER A 352 1.18 2.26 -8.73
CA SER A 352 2.38 1.64 -8.14
C SER A 352 2.73 2.15 -6.73
N LYS A 353 2.50 1.24 -5.77
CA LYS A 353 3.34 0.93 -4.61
C LYS A 353 3.05 1.63 -3.27
N THR A 354 2.56 0.82 -2.34
CA THR A 354 2.61 1.01 -0.89
C THR A 354 4.01 0.78 -0.32
N ALA A 355 4.41 1.63 0.64
CA ALA A 355 5.41 1.41 1.70
C ALA A 355 6.88 1.15 1.24
N GLU A 356 7.91 1.41 2.06
CA GLU A 356 7.99 1.70 3.51
C GLU A 356 8.82 2.95 3.83
N GLY A 357 8.79 3.39 5.09
CA GLY A 357 9.69 4.40 5.65
C GLY A 357 10.43 3.85 6.87
N GLU A 358 11.39 4.64 7.38
CA GLU A 358 12.18 4.34 8.57
C GLU A 358 12.18 5.57 9.50
N LYS A 359 12.23 5.34 10.81
CA LYS A 359 12.22 6.38 11.86
C LYS A 359 13.57 6.38 12.58
N ASP A 360 14.02 7.56 12.97
CA ASP A 360 14.86 7.74 14.16
C ASP A 360 14.09 8.53 15.23
N GLN A 361 14.54 8.37 16.47
CA GLN A 361 13.87 8.82 17.69
C GLN A 361 14.32 10.20 18.13
N ASP A 362 13.42 10.96 18.76
CA ASP A 362 13.72 11.79 19.93
C ASP A 362 12.40 12.08 20.67
N GLU A 363 12.49 12.30 21.99
CA GLU A 363 11.39 12.09 22.94
C GLU A 363 10.57 13.37 23.27
N ASP A 364 9.41 13.15 23.90
CA ASP A 364 8.67 14.13 24.72
C ASP A 364 8.09 15.42 24.10
N LYS A 365 7.23 15.24 23.08
CA LYS A 365 5.94 15.98 23.06
C LYS A 365 4.88 15.31 22.16
N ILE A 366 3.82 14.77 22.76
CA ILE A 366 2.64 14.30 22.00
C ILE A 366 1.75 15.51 21.72
N ASP A 367 1.83 16.05 20.51
CA ASP A 367 0.85 17.01 20.02
C ASP A 367 -0.40 16.27 19.52
N TYR A 368 -1.53 16.48 20.19
CA TYR A 368 -2.77 15.76 19.94
C TYR A 368 -3.45 16.15 18.61
N ALA A 369 -2.89 17.10 17.84
CA ALA A 369 -3.40 17.51 16.53
C ALA A 369 -2.96 16.60 15.35
N ASP A 370 -1.92 15.78 15.49
CA ASP A 370 -1.27 15.07 14.36
C ASP A 370 -1.91 13.70 14.00
N LEU A 371 -2.99 13.30 14.68
CA LEU A 371 -3.57 11.94 14.56
C LEU A 371 -4.95 11.89 13.90
N ASN A 372 -5.21 12.79 12.93
CA ASN A 372 -6.38 12.74 12.06
C ASN A 372 -6.03 12.78 10.55
N ASP A 373 -4.76 12.55 10.18
CA ASP A 373 -4.24 12.78 8.81
C ASP A 373 -3.35 11.66 8.23
N ASP A 374 -3.78 10.39 8.39
CA ASP A 374 -3.24 9.25 7.60
C ASP A 374 -4.22 8.77 6.50
N GLU A 375 -5.33 9.49 6.29
CA GLU A 375 -6.22 9.30 5.11
C GLU A 375 -6.53 10.63 4.38
N PHE A 376 -5.83 11.73 4.70
CA PHE A 376 -5.94 13.02 4.01
C PHE A 376 -4.63 13.50 3.36
N ALA A 377 -3.55 12.71 3.42
CA ALA A 377 -2.31 12.88 2.64
C ALA A 377 -2.48 12.60 1.12
N SER A 378 -3.63 12.94 0.54
CA SER A 378 -3.99 12.70 -0.87
C SER A 378 -3.86 13.92 -1.78
N ASP A 379 -3.43 15.08 -1.23
CA ASP A 379 -2.94 16.20 -2.04
C ASP A 379 -1.40 16.19 -2.12
N PRO A 380 -0.81 15.89 -3.30
CA PRO A 380 0.63 15.96 -3.52
C PRO A 380 1.25 17.33 -3.22
N VAL A 381 0.47 18.42 -3.37
CA VAL A 381 0.92 19.79 -3.09
C VAL A 381 1.16 19.98 -1.59
N ASN A 382 0.20 19.56 -0.76
CA ASN A 382 0.33 19.67 0.69
C ASN A 382 1.45 18.76 1.25
N GLY A 383 1.60 17.56 0.70
CA GLY A 383 2.73 16.67 1.02
C GLY A 383 4.10 17.26 0.68
N PHE A 384 4.20 17.98 -0.45
CA PHE A 384 5.41 18.71 -0.84
C PHE A 384 5.73 19.84 0.14
N PHE A 385 4.74 20.64 0.56
CA PHE A 385 4.96 21.73 1.52
C PHE A 385 5.32 21.23 2.93
N LYS A 386 4.68 20.16 3.42
CA LYS A 386 5.05 19.52 4.71
C LYS A 386 6.52 19.10 4.70
N LYS A 387 7.01 18.48 3.61
CA LYS A 387 8.41 18.07 3.47
C LYS A 387 9.35 19.27 3.40
N LEU A 388 9.03 20.27 2.56
CA LEU A 388 9.83 21.50 2.43
C LEU A 388 9.98 22.23 3.77
N TYR A 389 8.93 22.30 4.58
CA TYR A 389 8.99 22.92 5.91
C TYR A 389 9.78 22.08 6.92
N LYS A 390 9.64 20.74 6.90
CA LYS A 390 10.38 19.82 7.78
C LYS A 390 11.89 19.90 7.56
N ASP A 391 12.32 19.94 6.31
CA ASP A 391 13.75 19.93 5.96
C ASP A 391 14.38 21.34 5.90
N ALA A 392 13.58 22.40 6.06
CA ALA A 392 14.02 23.81 6.06
C ALA A 392 14.70 24.26 7.36
N ASP A 393 15.63 25.21 7.24
CA ASP A 393 16.23 25.94 8.36
C ASP A 393 15.23 26.89 9.06
N PRO A 394 15.53 27.38 10.27
CA PRO A 394 14.59 28.18 11.06
C PRO A 394 14.12 29.48 10.40
N ASP A 395 14.97 30.15 9.62
CA ASP A 395 14.61 31.41 8.96
C ASP A 395 13.80 31.15 7.69
N THR A 396 14.12 30.11 6.92
CA THR A 396 13.25 29.62 5.83
C THR A 396 11.87 29.23 6.34
N ARG A 397 11.77 28.50 7.46
CA ARG A 397 10.48 28.17 8.11
C ARG A 397 9.69 29.43 8.50
N ARG A 398 10.35 30.42 9.07
CA ARG A 398 9.74 31.73 9.42
C ARG A 398 9.24 32.48 8.18
N ALA A 399 10.02 32.48 7.10
CA ALA A 399 9.62 33.09 5.83
C ALA A 399 8.40 32.40 5.23
N MET A 400 8.39 31.07 5.20
CA MET A 400 7.26 30.26 4.73
C MET A 400 6.00 30.55 5.53
N MET A 401 6.08 30.51 6.86
CA MET A 401 4.90 30.72 7.70
C MET A 401 4.40 32.17 7.66
N LYS A 402 5.29 33.17 7.67
CA LYS A 402 4.90 34.59 7.55
C LYS A 402 4.28 34.89 6.19
N SER A 403 4.88 34.41 5.09
CA SER A 403 4.34 34.62 3.73
C SER A 403 2.99 33.93 3.52
N TYR A 404 2.84 32.69 4.00
CA TYR A 404 1.57 31.95 3.94
C TYR A 404 0.46 32.67 4.71
N VAL A 405 0.72 33.14 5.94
CA VAL A 405 -0.28 33.86 6.74
C VAL A 405 -0.62 35.23 6.17
N GLU A 406 0.38 36.04 5.77
CA GLU A 406 0.13 37.40 5.28
C GLU A 406 -0.54 37.44 3.90
N SER A 407 -0.29 36.42 3.06
CA SER A 407 -0.91 36.28 1.74
C SER A 407 -2.29 35.60 1.76
N ASN A 408 -2.79 35.16 2.93
CA ASN A 408 -3.98 34.30 3.04
C ASN A 408 -3.84 32.97 2.26
N GLY A 409 -2.64 32.39 2.27
CA GLY A 409 -2.34 31.09 1.67
C GLY A 409 -2.09 31.11 0.15
N THR A 410 -2.03 32.29 -0.49
CA THR A 410 -1.86 32.39 -1.95
C THR A 410 -0.41 32.59 -2.39
N ALA A 411 0.51 32.95 -1.50
CA ALA A 411 1.93 33.11 -1.80
C ALA A 411 2.81 32.48 -0.71
N LEU A 412 3.88 31.79 -1.15
CA LEU A 412 4.86 31.17 -0.27
C LEU A 412 6.27 31.61 -0.69
N SER A 413 7.02 32.19 0.23
CA SER A 413 8.42 32.56 0.04
C SER A 413 9.30 31.92 1.11
N THR A 414 10.46 31.46 0.68
CA THR A 414 11.49 30.82 1.52
C THR A 414 12.57 31.81 1.98
N ASN A 415 12.51 33.10 1.58
CA ASN A 415 13.56 34.07 1.88
C ASN A 415 13.16 35.04 3.01
N TRP A 416 13.71 34.84 4.21
CA TRP A 416 13.46 35.72 5.36
C TRP A 416 14.02 37.14 5.17
N GLY A 417 15.06 37.31 4.36
CA GLY A 417 15.65 38.63 4.08
C GLY A 417 14.72 39.58 3.31
N GLU A 418 13.75 39.02 2.57
CA GLU A 418 12.71 39.76 1.84
C GLU A 418 11.44 39.84 2.69
N VAL A 419 10.91 38.68 3.10
CA VAL A 419 9.65 38.56 3.86
C VAL A 419 9.74 39.22 5.24
N GLY A 420 10.92 39.30 5.86
CA GLY A 420 11.11 39.98 7.13
C GLY A 420 10.99 41.52 7.05
N ARG A 421 11.22 42.11 5.88
CA ARG A 421 11.32 43.59 5.70
C ARG A 421 10.02 44.26 5.26
N GLY A 422 9.04 43.51 4.78
CA GLY A 422 7.75 44.02 4.31
C GLY A 422 6.59 43.08 4.64
N LYS A 423 5.40 43.44 4.17
CA LYS A 423 4.22 42.56 4.18
C LYS A 423 4.15 41.81 2.85
N VAL A 424 3.83 40.52 2.86
CA VAL A 424 3.55 39.75 1.65
C VAL A 424 2.11 39.99 1.19
N GLU A 425 1.92 40.39 -0.07
CA GLU A 425 0.59 40.66 -0.62
C GLU A 425 -0.10 39.36 -1.10
N THR A 426 -1.43 39.33 -0.99
CA THR A 426 -2.27 38.25 -1.54
C THR A 426 -2.30 38.36 -3.07
N SER A 427 -1.53 37.48 -3.74
CA SER A 427 -1.60 37.27 -5.18
C SER A 427 -2.35 35.95 -5.45
N PRO A 428 -3.66 35.97 -5.74
CA PRO A 428 -4.40 34.76 -6.08
C PRO A 428 -3.96 34.19 -7.45
N PRO A 429 -4.19 32.88 -7.72
CA PRO A 429 -3.94 32.27 -9.03
C PRO A 429 -4.73 32.94 -10.16
N ASP A 430 -4.23 32.83 -11.38
CA ASP A 430 -4.80 33.53 -12.54
C ASP A 430 -6.26 33.08 -12.79
N GLY A 431 -7.18 34.06 -12.85
CA GLY A 431 -8.63 33.81 -12.91
C GLY A 431 -9.37 33.69 -11.57
N MET A 432 -8.72 33.88 -10.41
CA MET A 432 -9.40 33.95 -9.10
C MET A 432 -9.32 35.34 -8.46
N GLU A 433 -10.46 35.88 -8.00
CA GLU A 433 -10.51 37.17 -7.29
C GLU A 433 -10.51 36.98 -5.76
N ALA A 434 -9.55 37.61 -5.08
CA ALA A 434 -9.46 37.59 -3.62
C ALA A 434 -10.55 38.45 -2.97
N LYS A 435 -11.63 37.82 -2.48
CA LYS A 435 -12.67 38.49 -1.70
C LYS A 435 -12.20 38.73 -0.26
N LYS A 436 -12.27 40.00 0.18
CA LYS A 436 -12.18 40.36 1.59
C LYS A 436 -13.47 39.94 2.30
N TRP A 437 -13.34 39.25 3.41
CA TRP A 437 -14.40 38.87 4.34
C TRP A 437 -14.20 39.58 5.69
#